data_AF-A0AAV6HBD0-F1
#
_entry.id   AF-A0AAV6HBD0-F1
#
_cell.length_a   1.000
_cell.length_b   1.000
_cell.length_c   1.000
_cell.angle_alpha   90.00
_cell.angle_beta   90.00
_cell.angle_gamma   90.00
#
_symmetry.space_group_name_H-M   'P 1'
#
loop_
_entity.id
_entity.type
_entity.pdbx_description
1 polymer ?
#
loop_
_entity_poly.entity_id
_entity_poly.type
_entity_poly.pdbx_seq_one_letter_code
_entity_poly.pdbx_strand_id
1 'polypeptide(L)'
;MLIKEFRVVLPISVEEYQVGQLYSVAEASKNETGGGEGVEVLKNEPYEKDGEKGQYTHKIYHLQSKVPSFVRMLAPASALSIHEKAWNAYPYCRTG
;
A
#
# COMPACT_ATOMS: atom_id res chain seq x y z
N MET A 1 -18.31 -7.44 9.75
CA MET A 1 -17.08 -6.63 9.69
C MET A 1 -16.14 -7.13 10.78
N LEU A 2 -14.92 -7.53 10.43
CA LEU A 2 -13.92 -8.01 11.39
C LEU A 2 -12.83 -6.93 11.53
N ILE A 3 -12.61 -6.43 12.75
CA ILE A 3 -11.62 -5.39 13.04
C ILE A 3 -10.51 -6.01 13.89
N LYS A 4 -9.24 -5.76 13.53
CA LYS A 4 -8.05 -6.18 14.26
C LYS A 4 -7.06 -5.03 14.34
N GLU A 5 -6.49 -4.81 15.52
CA GLU A 5 -5.41 -3.83 15.74
C GLU A 5 -4.07 -4.57 15.85
N PHE A 6 -3.09 -4.19 15.04
CA PHE A 6 -1.74 -4.74 15.07
C PHE A 6 -0.80 -3.70 15.69
N ARG A 7 -0.21 -4.02 16.84
CA ARG A 7 0.76 -3.16 17.52
C ARG A 7 2.18 -3.65 17.20
N VAL A 8 2.94 -2.84 16.46
CA VAL A 8 4.30 -3.16 16.04
C VAL A 8 5.26 -2.24 16.77
N VAL A 9 5.93 -2.74 17.80
CA VAL A 9 6.96 -1.98 18.53
C VAL A 9 8.27 -2.04 17.74
N LEU A 10 8.85 -0.88 17.44
CA LEU A 10 10.10 -0.78 16.68
C LEU A 10 11.15 0.00 17.49
N PRO A 11 12.44 -0.38 17.42
CA PRO A 11 13.52 0.28 18.14
C PRO A 11 14.07 1.50 17.37
N ILE A 12 13.18 2.35 16.85
CA ILE A 12 13.50 3.57 16.10
C ILE A 12 12.57 4.71 16.53
N SER A 13 12.98 5.96 16.32
CA SER A 13 12.12 7.11 16.59
C SER A 13 10.97 7.22 15.59
N VAL A 14 9.99 8.07 15.93
CA VAL A 14 8.86 8.40 15.07
C VAL A 14 9.37 9.07 13.77
N GLU A 15 10.33 9.98 13.88
CA GLU A 15 10.93 10.69 12.76
C GLU A 15 11.71 9.73 11.84
N GLU A 16 12.48 8.80 12.42
CA GLU A 16 13.18 7.75 11.66
C GLU A 16 12.20 6.84 10.92
N TYR A 17 11.08 6.49 11.56
CA TYR A 17 10.04 5.68 10.94
C TYR A 17 9.42 6.36 9.72
N GLN A 18 9.21 7.68 9.74
CA GLN A 18 8.66 8.40 8.58
C GLN A 18 9.51 8.20 7.32
N VAL A 19 10.83 8.30 7.44
CA VAL A 19 11.77 8.09 6.33
C VAL A 19 11.88 6.61 5.99
N GLY A 20 12.04 5.75 7.00
CA GLY A 20 12.23 4.32 6.84
C GLY A 20 11.03 3.63 6.20
N GLN A 21 9.81 4.03 6.53
CA GLN A 21 8.59 3.50 5.94
C GLN A 21 8.53 3.79 4.44
N LEU A 22 8.78 5.05 4.03
CA LEU A 22 8.74 5.44 2.62
C LEU A 22 9.79 4.69 1.79
N TYR A 23 11.01 4.57 2.31
CA TYR A 23 12.08 3.79 1.68
C TYR A 23 11.69 2.30 1.55
N SER A 24 11.21 1.70 2.65
CA SER A 24 10.83 0.28 2.66
C SER A 24 9.68 -0.02 1.71
N VAL A 25 8.69 0.88 1.61
CA VAL A 25 7.58 0.75 0.65
C VAL A 25 8.09 0.80 -0.78
N ALA A 26 9.03 1.69 -1.10
CA ALA A 26 9.58 1.79 -2.45
C ALA A 26 10.38 0.52 -2.82
N GLU A 27 11.26 0.05 -1.93
CA GLU A 27 12.06 -1.16 -2.16
C GLU A 27 11.19 -2.42 -2.23
N ALA A 28 10.21 -2.58 -1.34
CA ALA A 28 9.28 -3.71 -1.37
C ALA A 28 8.44 -3.69 -2.66
N SER A 29 7.93 -2.52 -3.07
CA SER A 29 7.16 -2.39 -4.32
C SER A 29 8.00 -2.81 -5.52
N LYS A 30 9.28 -2.43 -5.56
CA LYS A 30 10.21 -2.81 -6.62
C LYS A 30 10.48 -4.32 -6.63
N ASN A 31 10.74 -4.92 -5.47
CA ASN A 31 10.98 -6.36 -5.35
C ASN A 31 9.77 -7.20 -5.75
N GLU A 32 8.57 -6.69 -5.48
CA GLU A 32 7.32 -7.35 -5.84
C GLU A 32 6.87 -7.07 -7.29
N THR A 33 7.58 -6.24 -8.05
CA THR A 33 7.21 -5.90 -9.43
C THR A 33 8.08 -6.63 -10.45
N GLY A 34 7.45 -7.43 -11.30
CA GLY A 34 8.14 -8.20 -12.34
C GLY A 34 7.19 -9.09 -13.14
N GLY A 35 7.51 -9.36 -14.41
CA GLY A 35 6.77 -10.32 -15.24
C GLY A 35 5.33 -9.93 -15.59
N GLY A 36 4.97 -8.65 -15.50
CA GLY A 36 3.60 -8.15 -15.72
C GLY A 36 2.72 -8.13 -14.47
N GLU A 37 3.28 -8.47 -13.31
CA GLU A 37 2.63 -8.44 -12.00
C GLU A 37 3.37 -7.52 -11.03
N GLY A 38 2.71 -7.12 -9.93
CA GLY A 38 3.29 -6.24 -8.91
C GLY A 38 2.52 -4.94 -8.70
N VAL A 39 3.25 -3.85 -8.44
CA VAL A 39 2.69 -2.58 -7.98
C VAL A 39 2.78 -1.51 -9.05
N GLU A 40 1.64 -1.02 -9.52
CA GLU A 40 1.54 0.15 -10.39
C GLU A 40 1.17 1.38 -9.56
N VAL A 41 1.91 2.48 -9.69
CA VAL A 41 1.60 3.76 -9.02
C VAL A 41 0.89 4.68 -10.02
N LEU A 42 -0.41 4.91 -9.81
CA LEU A 42 -1.21 5.80 -10.67
C LEU A 42 -1.12 7.25 -10.25
N LYS A 43 -1.11 7.52 -8.94
CA LYS A 43 -1.00 8.86 -8.37
C LYS A 43 -0.08 8.86 -7.17
N ASN A 44 0.71 9.92 -7.07
CA ASN A 44 1.54 10.23 -5.92
C ASN A 44 1.68 11.76 -5.83
N GLU A 45 0.76 12.40 -5.12
CA GLU A 45 0.64 13.85 -5.09
C GLU A 45 0.40 14.36 -3.66
N PRO A 46 0.92 15.55 -3.30
CA PRO A 46 0.55 16.18 -2.05
C PRO A 46 -0.94 16.51 -2.06
N TYR A 47 -1.60 16.40 -0.91
CA TYR A 47 -3.00 16.78 -0.74
C TYR A 47 -3.20 17.67 0.48
N GLU A 48 -4.23 18.50 0.42
CA GLU A 48 -4.75 19.25 1.55
C GLU A 48 -6.27 19.12 1.56
N LYS A 49 -6.82 18.64 2.67
CA LYS A 49 -8.27 18.46 2.82
C LYS A 49 -8.66 18.66 4.29
N ASP A 50 -9.67 19.49 4.54
CA ASP A 50 -10.24 19.70 5.88
C ASP A 50 -9.19 20.06 6.96
N GLY A 51 -8.11 20.74 6.56
CA GLY A 51 -6.98 21.11 7.44
C GLY A 51 -5.90 20.03 7.60
N GLU A 52 -6.11 18.83 7.09
CA GLU A 52 -5.08 17.78 7.00
C GLU A 52 -4.24 17.98 5.73
N LYS A 53 -2.92 17.98 5.89
CA LYS A 53 -1.95 18.01 4.78
C LYS A 53 -1.15 16.72 4.79
N GLY A 54 -0.86 16.20 3.61
CA GLY A 54 -0.09 14.96 3.51
C GLY A 54 0.16 14.53 2.08
N GLN A 55 0.48 13.25 1.92
CA GLN A 55 0.69 12.62 0.61
C GLN A 55 -0.46 11.67 0.29
N TYR A 56 -1.04 11.82 -0.89
CA TYR A 56 -2.03 10.91 -1.43
C TYR A 56 -1.37 10.00 -2.46
N THR A 57 -1.60 8.70 -2.32
CA THR A 57 -1.18 7.72 -3.32
C THR A 57 -2.33 6.85 -3.76
N HIS A 58 -2.39 6.58 -5.06
CA HIS A 58 -3.27 5.56 -5.62
C HIS A 58 -2.42 4.53 -6.36
N LYS A 59 -2.46 3.29 -5.90
CA LYS A 59 -1.73 2.16 -6.48
C LYS A 59 -2.69 1.05 -6.94
N ILE A 60 -2.25 0.26 -7.90
CA ILE A 60 -2.89 -0.99 -8.28
C ILE A 60 -1.91 -2.14 -8.02
N TYR A 61 -2.37 -3.15 -7.30
CA TYR A 61 -1.64 -4.41 -7.11
C TYR A 61 -2.19 -5.45 -8.07
N HIS A 62 -1.35 -5.94 -8.97
CA HIS A 62 -1.66 -7.03 -9.90
C HIS A 62 -1.18 -8.35 -9.30
N LEU A 63 -2.10 -9.22 -8.87
CA LEU A 63 -1.80 -10.39 -8.02
C LEU A 63 -2.03 -11.74 -8.73
N GLN A 64 -2.06 -11.78 -10.05
CA GLN A 64 -2.58 -12.93 -10.83
C GLN A 64 -1.88 -14.27 -10.52
N SER A 65 -0.56 -14.29 -10.33
CA SER A 65 0.22 -15.47 -9.92
C SER A 65 0.63 -15.45 -8.45
N LYS A 66 0.42 -14.32 -7.75
CA LYS A 66 0.83 -14.12 -6.34
C LYS A 66 -0.24 -14.51 -5.31
N VAL A 67 -1.45 -14.85 -5.74
CA VAL A 67 -2.50 -15.38 -4.85
C VAL A 67 -2.52 -16.92 -4.80
N PRO A 68 -2.98 -17.53 -3.69
CA PRO A 68 -3.19 -18.97 -3.61
C PRO A 68 -4.11 -19.51 -4.72
N SER A 69 -3.86 -20.75 -5.17
CA SER A 69 -4.57 -21.36 -6.31
C SER A 69 -6.10 -21.39 -6.16
N PHE A 70 -6.62 -21.54 -4.93
CA PHE A 70 -8.07 -21.51 -4.69
C PHE A 70 -8.68 -20.13 -4.94
N VAL A 71 -7.95 -19.03 -4.67
CA VAL A 71 -8.40 -17.67 -4.94
C VAL A 71 -8.46 -17.43 -6.45
N ARG A 72 -7.41 -17.87 -7.16
CA ARG A 72 -7.34 -17.76 -8.62
C ARG A 72 -8.42 -18.57 -9.34
N MET A 73 -8.84 -19.70 -8.78
CA MET A 73 -9.90 -20.53 -9.34
C MET A 73 -11.29 -19.90 -9.17
N LEU A 74 -11.49 -19.14 -8.09
CA LEU A 74 -12.78 -18.54 -7.75
C LEU A 74 -12.98 -17.13 -8.33
N ALA A 75 -11.89 -16.40 -8.59
CA ALA A 75 -11.93 -15.03 -9.09
C ALA A 75 -11.49 -14.95 -10.57
N PRO A 76 -12.23 -14.24 -11.44
CA PRO A 76 -11.77 -13.97 -12.80
C PRO A 76 -10.47 -13.15 -12.78
N ALA A 77 -9.61 -13.33 -13.80
CA ALA A 77 -8.29 -12.68 -13.84
C ALA A 77 -8.33 -11.14 -13.73
N SER A 78 -9.43 -10.52 -14.16
CA SER A 78 -9.68 -9.08 -14.02
C SER A 78 -10.01 -8.63 -12.59
N ALA A 79 -10.43 -9.55 -11.71
CA ALA A 79 -10.72 -9.29 -10.30
C ALA A 79 -9.48 -9.43 -9.39
N LEU A 80 -8.31 -9.77 -9.95
CA LEU A 80 -7.04 -9.90 -9.22
C LEU A 80 -6.21 -8.60 -9.23
N SER A 81 -6.82 -7.49 -9.63
CA SER A 81 -6.26 -6.14 -9.51
C SER A 81 -6.89 -5.44 -8.30
N ILE A 82 -6.11 -5.15 -7.27
CA ILE A 82 -6.56 -4.47 -6.06
C ILE A 82 -6.15 -3.01 -6.13
N HIS A 83 -7.10 -2.10 -5.94
CA HIS A 83 -6.82 -0.67 -5.84
C HIS A 83 -6.55 -0.32 -4.39
N GLU A 84 -5.39 0.27 -4.12
CA GLU A 84 -5.05 0.84 -2.82
C GLU A 84 -5.02 2.36 -2.94
N LYS A 85 -5.80 3.03 -2.10
CA LYS A 85 -5.76 4.48 -1.93
C LYS A 85 -5.29 4.77 -0.52
N ALA A 86 -4.21 5.55 -0.41
CA ALA A 86 -3.64 5.92 0.88
C ALA A 86 -3.57 7.44 1.03
N TRP A 87 -3.91 7.91 2.22
CA TRP A 87 -3.82 9.28 2.69
C TRP A 87 -2.87 9.31 3.88
N ASN A 88 -1.62 9.70 3.62
CA ASN A 88 -0.56 9.74 4.62
C ASN A 88 -0.40 11.18 5.13
N ALA A 89 -1.01 11.48 6.28
CA ALA A 89 -0.84 12.72 7.04
C ALA A 89 -0.02 12.42 8.30
N TYR A 90 1.24 12.02 8.10
CA TYR A 90 2.13 11.56 9.17
C TYR A 90 2.06 12.45 10.42
N PRO A 91 1.84 11.89 11.63
CA PRO A 91 1.96 10.48 12.01
C PRO A 91 0.72 9.60 11.76
N TYR A 92 -0.38 10.15 11.22
CA TYR A 92 -1.58 9.38 10.89
C TYR A 92 -1.59 8.97 9.41
N CYS A 93 -1.95 7.72 9.13
CA CYS A 93 -2.09 7.24 7.77
C CYS A 93 -3.35 6.39 7.66
N ARG A 94 -4.12 6.60 6.59
CA ARG A 94 -5.31 5.81 6.26
C ARG A 94 -5.15 5.20 4.89
N THR A 95 -5.41 3.90 4.77
CA THR A 95 -5.37 3.15 3.52
C THR A 95 -6.66 2.36 3.35
N GLY A 96 -7.17 2.25 2.12
CA GLY A 96 -8.34 1.47 1.77
C GLY A 96 -8.51 1.23 0.28
#